data_AF-A0A953KJ77-F1
#
_entry.id   AF-A0A953KJ77-F1
#
_cell.length_a   1.000
_cell.length_b   1.000
_cell.length_c   1.000
_cell.angle_alpha   90.00
_cell.angle_beta   90.00
_cell.angle_gamma   90.00
#
_symmetry.space_group_name_H-M   'P 1'
#
loop_
_entity.id
_entity.type
_entity.pdbx_description
1 polymer ?
#
loop_
_entity_poly.entity_id
_entity_poly.type
_entity_poly.pdbx_seq_one_letter_code
_entity_poly.pdbx_strand_id
1 'polypeptide(L)' 'MPLTTTPNCKIRVKGKYWIIDLAPDYSYAVVGHPNRKYLWILSRTSQMDQSVYDGILKRLEEQSFTLSKLRTTVQRCE' A
#
# COMPACT_ATOMS: atom_id res chain seq x y z
N MET A 1 43.63 16.10 16.70
CA MET A 1 43.16 14.70 16.55
C MET A 1 42.86 14.19 17.94
N PRO A 2 41.59 13.91 18.27
CA PRO A 2 40.96 12.63 17.90
C PRO A 2 39.60 12.79 17.21
N LEU A 3 39.26 11.84 16.35
CA LEU A 3 37.97 11.76 15.66
C LEU A 3 36.99 11.00 16.55
N THR A 4 35.98 11.68 17.08
CA THR A 4 34.85 11.03 17.77
C THR A 4 33.87 10.52 16.73
N THR A 5 33.91 9.21 16.48
CA THR A 5 32.90 8.49 15.70
C THR A 5 31.52 8.64 16.34
N THR A 6 30.63 9.30 15.62
CA THR A 6 29.18 9.37 15.90
C THR A 6 28.60 7.95 15.95
N PRO A 7 27.75 7.60 16.94
CA PRO A 7 27.07 6.31 16.90
C PRO A 7 26.11 6.30 15.71
N ASN A 8 26.36 5.39 14.79
CA ASN A 8 25.50 5.03 13.68
C ASN A 8 24.07 4.72 14.20
N CYS A 9 23.16 5.69 14.16
CA CYS A 9 21.74 5.42 14.28
C CYS A 9 21.23 4.92 12.92
N LYS A 10 21.56 3.67 12.57
CA LYS A 10 20.94 2.97 11.45
C LYS A 10 19.50 2.62 11.84
N ILE A 11 18.56 3.51 11.54
CA ILE A 11 17.15 3.16 11.56
C ILE A 11 16.91 2.13 10.45
N ARG A 12 16.95 0.84 10.78
CA ARG A 12 16.50 -0.24 9.88
C ARG A 12 15.01 -0.42 10.07
N VAL A 13 14.21 0.35 9.35
CA VAL A 13 12.78 0.05 9.20
C VAL A 13 12.66 -1.17 8.28
N LYS A 14 12.29 -2.33 8.84
CA LYS A 14 11.94 -3.52 8.07
C LYS A 14 10.42 -3.67 8.05
N GLY A 15 9.78 -3.13 7.03
CA GLY A 15 8.36 -3.36 6.76
C GLY A 15 8.20 -4.60 5.87
N LYS A 16 7.32 -5.53 6.23
CA LYS A 16 6.90 -6.59 5.32
C LYS A 16 5.95 -5.98 4.30
N TYR A 17 6.44 -5.74 3.10
CA TYR A 17 5.67 -5.19 1.99
C TYR A 17 5.23 -6.35 1.09
N TRP A 18 3.96 -6.74 1.19
CA TRP A 18 3.42 -7.86 0.42
C TRP A 18 2.44 -7.34 -0.62
N ILE A 19 2.72 -7.65 -1.88
CA ILE A 19 1.80 -7.41 -3.00
C ILE A 19 0.72 -8.49 -2.89
N ILE A 20 -0.51 -8.05 -2.64
CA ILE A 20 -1.69 -8.93 -2.52
C ILE A 20 -2.32 -9.12 -3.88
N ASP A 21 -2.42 -8.05 -4.66
CA ASP A 21 -3.02 -8.03 -5.98
C ASP A 21 -2.28 -7.03 -6.87
N LEU A 22 -2.18 -7.33 -8.16
CA LEU A 22 -1.47 -6.52 -9.14
C LEU A 22 -2.17 -6.62 -10.49
N ALA A 23 -2.43 -5.48 -11.09
CA ALA A 23 -2.99 -5.42 -12.43
C ALA A 23 -2.00 -5.99 -13.47
N PRO A 24 -2.45 -6.74 -14.49
CA PRO A 24 -1.58 -7.25 -15.55
C PRO A 24 -0.82 -6.16 -16.30
N ASP A 25 -1.43 -4.98 -16.41
CA ASP A 25 -0.89 -3.78 -17.05
C ASP A 25 -0.13 -2.87 -16.07
N TYR A 26 0.02 -3.28 -14.81
CA TYR A 26 0.65 -2.49 -13.73
C TYR A 26 -0.04 -1.14 -13.47
N SER A 27 -1.29 -0.97 -13.89
CA SER A 27 -2.08 0.24 -13.65
C SER A 27 -2.35 0.47 -12.15
N TYR A 28 -2.55 -0.62 -11.39
CA TYR A 28 -2.71 -0.60 -9.95
C TYR A 28 -1.96 -1.73 -9.25
N ALA A 29 -1.63 -1.49 -7.99
CA ALA A 29 -1.06 -2.48 -7.08
C ALA A 29 -1.76 -2.40 -5.72
N VAL A 30 -2.18 -3.53 -5.21
CA VAL A 30 -2.72 -3.67 -3.85
C VAL A 30 -1.65 -4.29 -2.98
N VAL A 31 -1.31 -3.57 -1.92
CA VAL A 31 -0.26 -3.95 -1.01
C VAL A 31 -0.86 -4.05 0.38
N GLY A 32 -0.44 -5.05 1.14
CA GLY A 32 -0.79 -5.11 2.53
C GLY A 32 0.30 -5.74 3.37
N HIS A 33 -0.11 -6.04 4.59
CA HIS A 33 0.73 -6.69 5.57
C HIS A 33 0.15 -8.07 5.92
N PRO A 34 0.99 -9.10 6.19
CA PRO A 34 0.50 -10.43 6.56
C PRO A 34 -0.44 -10.44 7.76
N ASN A 35 -0.33 -9.46 8.65
CA ASN A 35 -1.22 -9.30 9.80
C ASN A 35 -2.63 -8.77 9.43
N ARG A 36 -2.91 -8.54 8.14
CA ARG A 36 -4.18 -8.02 7.56
C ARG A 36 -4.71 -6.72 8.18
N LYS A 37 -3.90 -6.05 9.00
CA LYS A 37 -4.22 -4.78 9.66
C LYS A 37 -4.01 -3.55 8.77
N TYR A 38 -3.21 -3.70 7.72
CA TYR A 38 -2.83 -2.60 6.84
C TYR A 38 -2.99 -3.04 5.39
N LEU A 39 -3.61 -2.16 4.61
CA LEU A 39 -3.84 -2.33 3.19
C LEU A 39 -3.76 -0.97 2.50
N TRP A 40 -3.10 -0.93 1.35
CA TRP A 40 -2.93 0.22 0.50
C TRP A 40 -3.23 -0.18 -0.94
N ILE A 41 -4.12 0.59 -1.57
CA ILE A 41 -4.38 0.48 -3.01
C ILE A 41 -3.63 1.63 -3.66
N LEU A 42 -2.68 1.30 -4.51
CA LEU A 42 -1.86 2.26 -5.24
C LEU A 42 -2.28 2.25 -6.71
N SER A 43 -2.53 3.42 -7.27
CA SER A 43 -2.79 3.60 -8.69
C SER A 43 -1.67 4.40 -9.32
N ARG A 44 -1.34 4.11 -10.58
CA ARG A 44 -0.46 4.96 -11.40
C ARG A 44 -1.13 6.28 -11.79
N THR A 45 -2.45 6.31 -11.81
CA THR A 45 -3.27 7.48 -12.15
C THR A 45 -3.84 8.14 -10.90
N SER A 46 -4.04 9.46 -10.96
CA SER A 46 -4.63 10.24 -9.85
C SER A 46 -6.05 9.78 -9.49
N GLN A 47 -6.85 9.46 -10.51
CA GLN A 47 -8.15 8.81 -10.35
C GLN A 47 -8.12 7.41 -10.97
N MET A 48 -8.57 6.43 -10.20
CA MET A 48 -8.82 5.06 -10.66
C MET A 48 -10.27 4.96 -11.13
N ASP A 49 -10.52 4.12 -12.13
CA ASP A 49 -11.89 3.79 -12.55
C ASP A 49 -12.65 3.11 -11.40
N GLN A 50 -13.88 3.57 -11.15
CA GLN A 50 -14.71 3.06 -10.07
C GLN A 50 -14.96 1.54 -10.21
N SER A 51 -15.11 1.04 -11.44
CA SER A 51 -15.32 -0.38 -11.74
C SER A 51 -14.11 -1.23 -11.33
N VAL A 52 -12.91 -0.70 -11.54
CA VAL A 52 -11.65 -1.37 -11.14
C VAL A 52 -11.56 -1.40 -9.62
N TYR A 53 -11.86 -0.27 -8.97
CA TYR A 53 -11.86 -0.15 -7.51
C TYR A 53 -12.84 -1.13 -6.85
N ASP A 54 -14.08 -1.21 -7.34
CA ASP A 54 -15.09 -2.13 -6.81
C ASP A 54 -14.68 -3.60 -7.03
N GLY A 55 -14.05 -3.91 -8.16
CA GLY A 55 -13.45 -5.22 -8.42
C GLY A 55 -12.35 -5.58 -7.42
N ILE A 56 -11.51 -4.62 -7.04
CA ILE A 56 -10.48 -4.81 -6.01
C ILE A 56 -11.13 -5.07 -4.65
N LEU A 57 -12.15 -4.29 -4.26
CA LEU A 57 -12.87 -4.49 -3.00
C LEU A 57 -13.42 -5.91 -2.90
N LYS A 58 -14.05 -6.40 -3.97
CA LYS A 58 -14.62 -7.75 -3.99
C LYS A 58 -13.55 -8.84 -3.77
N ARG A 59 -12.39 -8.73 -4.43
CA ARG A 59 -11.26 -9.66 -4.22
C ARG A 59 -10.71 -9.60 -2.80
N LEU A 60 -10.71 -8.41 -2.19
CA LEU A 60 -10.29 -8.24 -0.81
C LEU A 60 -11.29 -8.82 0.21
N GLU A 61 -12.59 -8.76 -0.08
CA GLU A 61 -13.62 -9.47 0.70
C GLU A 61 -13.43 -10.99 0.64
N GLU A 62 -13.18 -11.54 -0.54
CA GLU A 62 -12.89 -12.97 -0.73
C GLU A 62 -11.65 -13.41 0.07
N GLN A 63 -10.66 -12.52 0.20
CA GLN A 63 -9.47 -12.75 1.02
C GLN A 63 -9.66 -12.43 2.51
N SER A 64 -10.88 -12.13 2.95
CA SER A 64 -11.25 -11.82 4.33
C SER A 64 -10.46 -10.64 4.92
N PHE A 65 -10.17 -9.61 4.11
CA PHE A 65 -9.60 -8.35 4.59
C PHE A 65 -10.71 -7.42 5.12
N THR A 66 -10.41 -6.65 6.16
CA THR A 66 -11.36 -5.70 6.74
C THR A 66 -11.38 -4.39 5.94
N LEU A 67 -12.36 -4.24 5.04
CA LEU A 67 -12.54 -3.02 4.24
C LEU A 67 -13.08 -1.83 5.04
N SER A 68 -13.63 -2.04 6.24
CA SER A 68 -14.23 -0.97 7.06
C SER A 68 -13.23 0.11 7.52
N LYS A 69 -11.92 -0.18 7.43
CA LYS A 69 -10.85 0.77 7.76
C LYS A 69 -10.23 1.43 6.53
N LEU A 70 -10.70 1.08 5.33
CA LEU A 70 -10.19 1.66 4.11
C LEU A 70 -10.61 3.13 4.07
N ARG A 71 -9.63 4.03 3.97
CA ARG A 71 -9.87 5.46 3.82
C ARG A 71 -9.38 5.85 2.44
N THR A 72 -10.28 6.36 1.61
CA THR A 72 -9.93 6.93 0.31
C THR A 72 -9.20 8.25 0.56
N THR A 73 -8.07 8.43 -0.13
CA THR A 73 -7.32 9.69 -0.10
C THR A 73 -7.86 10.60 -1.19
N VAL A 74 -8.11 11.88 -0.87
CA VAL A 74 -8.47 12.88 -1.87
C VAL A 74 -7.24 13.19 -2.71
N GLN A 75 -7.21 12.66 -3.93
CA GLN A 75 -6.19 13.01 -4.92
C GLN A 75 -6.66 14.27 -5.63
N ARG A 76 -6.02 15.41 -5.35
CA ARG A 76 -6.24 16.63 -6.14
C ARG A 76 -5.31 16.59 -7.34
N CYS A 77 -5.87 16.74 -8.53
CA CYS A 77 -5.09 17.14 -9.70
C CYS A 77 -4.88 18.65 -9.59
N GLU A 78 -3.63 19.09 -9.71
CA GLU A 78 -3.25 20.51 -9.88
C GLU A 78 -2.71 20.71 -11.30
#